data_AF-A0A8J7AWG3-F1
#
_entry.id   AF-A0A8J7AWG3-F1
#
_cell.length_a   1.000
_cell.length_b   1.000
_cell.length_c   1.000
_cell.angle_alpha   90.00
_cell.angle_beta   90.00
_cell.angle_gamma   90.00
#
_symmetry.space_group_name_H-M   'P 1'
#
loop_
_entity.id
_entity.type
_entity.pdbx_description
1 polymer ?
#
loop_
_entity_poly.entity_id
_entity_poly.type
_entity_poly.pdbx_seq_one_letter_code
_entity_poly.pdbx_strand_id
1 'polypeptide(L)'
;MKVIGMDISKGVATCVMLEELPQNLAEFTRSKEFVYWHIKPKTEDLEAIASLEPDLIVFEPSGGRYETAIRHFMRAKGIDIRQVAGRRLAVYRAEAKLQKDDHFDALAIAAYGLEKHREREAFIPETTPEIELLRQQWLQRHSLMNQRNGAIARLRQNLAAEFPEAMEFDSNKKWGGGSCGLILWLAGEGDPSERGVKMWQTRYEGGKRRSQGKRIEQPPSCGIGISSYTRLVARQLLEVERAIGTIEAAIDDELKRGDYAAYIQAMDALCFGQSMKAIWLTRIYPFSKFLDEGGRERISKRLSSNGRWRTHNHSLAQFKAALGAAVDMPRSGTSGGIAPTKQRSPGRNRKSHEEKKRPIGCKFCRVTFWQWATVQIETKTASSEHAKTLGRKRDEWKAAGKNLFQRSGLLHGYASKLLYRELKKALL
;
A
#
# COMPACT_ATOMS: atom_id res chain seq x y z
N MET A 1 9.90 -35.06 2.71
CA MET A 1 9.41 -33.85 2.00
C MET A 1 10.48 -32.79 2.17
N LYS A 2 11.05 -32.26 1.10
CA LYS A 2 12.10 -31.25 1.14
C LYS A 2 11.48 -29.86 1.19
N VAL A 3 11.65 -29.18 2.32
CA VAL A 3 11.17 -27.80 2.49
C VAL A 3 12.34 -26.85 2.65
N ILE A 4 12.39 -25.82 1.82
CA ILE A 4 13.36 -24.73 1.95
C ILE A 4 12.69 -23.53 2.60
N GLY A 5 13.19 -23.13 3.76
CA GLY A 5 12.87 -21.84 4.35
C GLY A 5 13.86 -20.78 3.88
N MET A 6 13.35 -19.65 3.41
CA MET A 6 14.16 -18.51 2.97
C MET A 6 13.84 -17.27 3.80
N ASP A 7 14.85 -16.69 4.43
CA ASP A 7 14.78 -15.32 4.94
C ASP A 7 15.42 -14.38 3.91
N ILE A 8 14.62 -13.48 3.34
CA ILE A 8 15.02 -12.62 2.21
C ILE A 8 15.35 -11.23 2.73
N SER A 9 16.64 -10.88 2.67
CA SER A 9 17.15 -9.57 3.05
C SER A 9 17.52 -8.72 1.82
N LYS A 10 18.32 -7.66 2.00
CA LYS A 10 18.66 -6.71 0.92
C LYS A 10 19.64 -7.32 -0.09
N GLY A 11 19.10 -8.08 -1.04
CA GLY A 11 19.85 -8.62 -2.19
C GLY A 11 20.49 -9.99 -1.94
N VAL A 12 20.24 -10.59 -0.78
CA VAL A 12 20.67 -11.94 -0.39
C VAL A 12 19.48 -12.63 0.27
N ALA A 13 19.32 -13.93 0.05
CA ALA A 13 18.41 -14.78 0.82
C ALA A 13 19.20 -15.84 1.56
N THR A 14 18.94 -15.98 2.86
CA THR A 14 19.49 -17.05 3.69
C THR A 14 18.54 -18.22 3.63
N CYS A 15 19.06 -19.39 3.28
CA CYS A 15 18.28 -20.59 3.01
C CYS A 15 18.66 -21.71 3.97
N VAL A 16 17.65 -22.43 4.45
CA VAL A 16 17.78 -23.67 5.21
C VAL A 16 16.83 -24.68 4.60
N MET A 17 17.31 -25.90 4.34
CA MET A 17 16.46 -27.02 3.92
C MET A 17 16.29 -28.01 5.05
N LEU A 18 15.06 -28.48 5.22
CA LEU A 18 14.73 -29.57 6.13
C LEU A 18 13.96 -30.64 5.36
N GLU A 19 14.30 -31.90 5.64
CA GLU A 19 13.54 -33.07 5.15
C GLU A 19 12.63 -33.65 6.24
N GLU A 20 13.05 -33.47 7.50
CA GLU A 20 12.37 -33.91 8.71
C GLU A 20 12.41 -32.80 9.76
N LEU A 21 11.41 -32.79 10.65
CA LEU A 21 11.32 -31.79 11.71
C LEU A 21 12.23 -32.21 12.89
N PRO A 22 13.25 -31.41 13.27
CA PRO A 22 14.05 -31.70 14.45
C PRO A 22 13.19 -31.67 15.72
N GLN A 23 13.45 -32.57 16.67
CA GLN A 23 12.72 -32.59 17.96
C GLN A 23 12.85 -31.28 18.73
N ASN A 24 14.02 -30.64 18.64
CA ASN A 24 14.31 -29.36 19.28
C ASN A 24 15.11 -28.46 18.33
N LEU A 25 14.45 -27.46 17.77
CA LEU A 25 15.08 -26.51 16.84
C LEU A 25 16.24 -25.73 17.48
N ALA A 26 16.17 -25.39 18.77
CA ALA A 26 17.22 -24.64 19.46
C ALA A 26 18.48 -25.47 19.74
N GLU A 27 18.36 -26.80 19.82
CA GLU A 27 19.52 -27.71 19.90
C GLU A 27 20.05 -28.04 18.51
N PHE A 28 19.16 -28.18 17.52
CA PHE A 28 19.52 -28.44 16.13
C PHE A 28 20.49 -27.39 15.58
N THR A 29 20.32 -26.11 15.94
CA THR A 29 21.23 -25.01 15.54
C THR A 29 22.68 -25.17 16.01
N ARG A 30 22.94 -26.04 17.00
CA ARG A 30 24.30 -26.35 17.50
C ARG A 30 24.86 -27.65 16.92
N SER A 31 24.06 -28.38 16.15
CA SER A 31 24.46 -29.64 15.52
C SER A 31 25.31 -29.40 14.26
N LYS A 32 26.05 -30.42 13.83
CA LYS A 32 26.78 -30.40 12.55
C LYS A 32 25.85 -30.55 11.34
N GLU A 33 24.61 -30.98 11.55
CA GLU A 33 23.59 -31.17 10.52
C GLU A 33 22.92 -29.85 10.13
N PHE A 34 23.02 -28.81 10.98
CA PHE A 34 22.50 -27.50 10.67
C PHE A 34 23.38 -26.81 9.62
N VAL A 35 22.95 -26.92 8.36
CA VAL A 35 23.57 -26.26 7.22
C VAL A 35 22.62 -25.17 6.71
N TYR A 36 23.18 -23.98 6.49
CA TYR A 36 22.51 -22.88 5.82
C TYR A 36 23.43 -22.34 4.73
N TRP A 37 22.83 -21.68 3.73
CA TRP A 37 23.57 -21.06 2.66
C TRP A 37 22.93 -19.75 2.25
N HIS A 38 23.69 -18.94 1.53
CA HIS A 38 23.22 -17.66 1.01
C HIS A 38 23.11 -17.73 -0.50
N ILE A 39 21.98 -17.26 -1.03
CA ILE A 39 21.77 -17.09 -2.45
C ILE A 39 21.56 -15.63 -2.79
N LYS A 40 21.94 -15.25 -4.00
CA LYS A 40 21.50 -14.02 -4.63
C LYS A 40 20.42 -14.36 -5.66
N PRO A 41 19.57 -13.42 -6.06
CA PRO A 41 18.59 -13.63 -7.12
C PRO A 41 19.28 -13.58 -8.50
N LYS A 42 20.24 -14.48 -8.71
CA LYS A 42 20.99 -14.71 -9.94
C LYS A 42 20.63 -16.08 -10.48
N THR A 43 20.62 -16.24 -11.80
CA THR A 43 20.25 -17.51 -12.45
C THR A 43 21.04 -18.71 -11.90
N GLU A 44 22.35 -18.58 -11.74
CA GLU A 44 23.22 -19.64 -11.20
C GLU A 44 22.78 -20.12 -9.81
N ASP A 45 22.60 -19.18 -8.87
CA ASP A 45 22.18 -19.49 -7.51
C ASP A 45 20.75 -20.08 -7.47
N LEU A 46 19.85 -19.59 -8.33
CA LEU A 46 18.48 -20.09 -8.42
C LEU A 46 18.39 -21.47 -9.07
N GLU A 47 19.20 -21.77 -10.09
CA GLU A 47 19.32 -23.13 -10.63
C GLU A 47 19.91 -24.08 -9.59
N ALA A 48 20.88 -23.64 -8.79
CA ALA A 48 21.45 -24.45 -7.70
C ALA A 48 20.38 -24.84 -6.67
N ILE A 49 19.49 -23.90 -6.30
CA ILE A 49 18.34 -24.19 -5.43
C ILE A 49 17.35 -25.14 -6.10
N ALA A 50 16.99 -24.89 -7.36
CA ALA A 50 16.04 -25.72 -8.08
C ALA A 50 16.55 -27.17 -8.24
N SER A 51 17.87 -27.34 -8.39
CA SER A 51 18.54 -28.64 -8.48
C SER A 51 18.49 -29.46 -7.18
N LEU A 52 18.14 -28.85 -6.04
CA LEU A 52 17.88 -29.58 -4.80
C LEU A 52 16.53 -30.33 -4.83
N GLU A 53 15.70 -30.03 -5.83
CA GLU A 53 14.34 -30.56 -6.03
C GLU A 53 13.46 -30.37 -4.78
N PRO A 54 13.28 -29.13 -4.29
CA PRO A 54 12.43 -28.87 -3.14
C PRO A 54 10.95 -29.10 -3.48
N ASP A 55 10.23 -29.78 -2.57
CA ASP A 55 8.77 -29.94 -2.67
C ASP A 55 8.06 -28.61 -2.38
N LEU A 56 8.65 -27.77 -1.51
CA LEU A 56 8.06 -26.52 -1.05
C LEU A 56 9.13 -25.50 -0.67
N ILE A 57 8.96 -24.26 -1.13
CA ILE A 57 9.72 -23.10 -0.67
C ILE A 57 8.80 -22.19 0.16
N VAL A 58 9.25 -21.78 1.34
CA VAL A 58 8.52 -20.87 2.23
C VAL A 58 9.37 -19.65 2.55
N PHE A 59 8.76 -18.46 2.61
CA PHE A 59 9.42 -17.24 3.10
C PHE A 59 8.45 -16.25 3.75
N GLU A 60 8.98 -15.33 4.54
CA GLU A 60 8.23 -14.14 4.98
C GLU A 60 8.19 -13.10 3.84
N PRO A 61 7.04 -12.45 3.55
CA PRO A 61 6.99 -11.37 2.58
C PRO A 61 7.86 -10.18 3.02
N SER A 62 8.94 -9.96 2.28
CA SER A 62 9.83 -8.80 2.42
C SER A 62 9.30 -7.57 1.69
N GLY A 63 8.41 -7.78 0.69
CA GLY A 63 7.90 -6.73 -0.18
C GLY A 63 8.94 -6.18 -1.18
N GLY A 64 10.09 -6.86 -1.31
CA GLY A 64 11.17 -6.48 -2.22
C GLY A 64 11.02 -7.06 -3.64
N ARG A 65 11.70 -6.43 -4.60
CA ARG A 65 11.76 -6.93 -6.00
C ARG A 65 12.49 -8.27 -6.11
N TYR A 66 13.43 -8.56 -5.21
CA TYR A 66 14.18 -9.82 -5.19
C TYR A 66 13.27 -11.04 -4.97
N GLU A 67 12.32 -10.94 -4.04
CA GLU A 67 11.30 -11.96 -3.78
C GLU A 67 10.43 -12.23 -5.02
N THR A 68 10.23 -11.24 -5.89
CA THR A 68 9.47 -11.40 -7.13
C THR A 68 10.25 -12.23 -8.16
N ALA A 69 11.55 -11.95 -8.30
CA ALA A 69 12.42 -12.71 -9.21
C ALA A 69 12.53 -14.19 -8.79
N ILE A 70 12.75 -14.45 -7.49
CA ILE A 70 12.80 -15.81 -6.94
C ILE A 70 11.49 -16.56 -7.23
N ARG A 71 10.35 -15.92 -6.93
CA ARG A 71 9.04 -16.52 -7.20
C ARG A 71 8.82 -16.87 -8.66
N HIS A 72 9.12 -15.93 -9.55
CA HIS A 72 8.94 -16.13 -10.98
C HIS A 72 9.76 -17.32 -11.47
N PHE A 73 11.04 -17.36 -11.09
CA PHE A 73 11.95 -18.43 -11.50
C PHE A 73 11.52 -19.81 -10.97
N MET A 74 11.26 -19.92 -9.67
CA MET A 74 10.93 -21.20 -9.04
C MET A 74 9.58 -21.75 -9.51
N ARG A 75 8.59 -20.87 -9.76
CA ARG A 75 7.30 -21.30 -10.34
C ARG A 75 7.42 -21.79 -11.77
N ALA A 76 8.28 -21.17 -12.57
CA ALA A 76 8.55 -21.66 -13.93
C ALA A 76 9.14 -23.07 -13.92
N LYS A 77 9.77 -23.49 -12.81
CA LYS A 77 10.29 -24.83 -12.57
C LYS A 77 9.28 -25.76 -11.86
N GLY A 78 8.04 -25.31 -11.64
CA GLY A 78 6.98 -26.12 -11.02
C GLY A 78 7.08 -26.28 -9.49
N ILE A 79 7.94 -25.51 -8.81
CA ILE A 79 8.13 -25.60 -7.36
C ILE A 79 7.01 -24.85 -6.62
N ASP A 80 6.39 -25.48 -5.61
CA ASP A 80 5.37 -24.83 -4.75
C ASP A 80 6.04 -23.76 -3.88
N ILE A 81 5.41 -22.59 -3.80
CA ILE A 81 5.92 -21.45 -3.05
C ILE A 81 4.84 -20.86 -2.18
N ARG A 82 5.10 -20.77 -0.88
CA ARG A 82 4.17 -20.22 0.10
C ARG A 82 4.79 -19.14 0.94
N GLN A 83 3.93 -18.29 1.49
CA GLN A 83 4.38 -17.21 2.35
C GLN A 83 3.82 -17.35 3.76
N VAL A 84 4.65 -17.10 4.76
CA VAL A 84 4.23 -17.04 6.16
C VAL A 84 4.09 -15.57 6.60
N ALA A 85 3.03 -15.26 7.35
CA ALA A 85 2.87 -13.91 7.89
C ALA A 85 3.89 -13.68 9.03
N GLY A 86 4.62 -12.55 9.00
CA GLY A 86 5.63 -12.23 10.02
C GLY A 86 5.16 -12.29 11.47
N ARG A 87 3.87 -11.97 11.74
CA ARG A 87 3.30 -12.12 13.09
C ARG A 87 3.22 -13.59 13.52
N ARG A 88 2.88 -14.51 12.60
CA ARG A 88 2.84 -15.95 12.86
C ARG A 88 4.25 -16.49 13.05
N LEU A 89 5.18 -16.11 12.18
CA LEU A 89 6.58 -16.51 12.30
C LEU A 89 7.21 -16.03 13.61
N ALA A 90 6.93 -14.80 14.03
CA ALA A 90 7.43 -14.26 15.30
C ALA A 90 6.93 -15.04 16.53
N VAL A 91 5.67 -15.51 16.50
CA VAL A 91 5.11 -16.39 17.55
C VAL A 91 5.79 -17.75 17.51
N TYR A 92 5.87 -18.36 16.33
CA TYR A 92 6.51 -19.66 16.13
C TYR A 92 7.96 -19.68 16.61
N ARG A 93 8.75 -18.67 16.24
CA ARG A 93 10.15 -18.52 16.66
C ARG A 93 10.28 -18.41 18.18
N ALA A 94 9.36 -17.69 18.83
CA ALA A 94 9.36 -17.54 20.28
C ALA A 94 9.02 -18.87 20.99
N GLU A 95 8.05 -19.63 20.48
CA GLU A 95 7.71 -20.98 20.96
C GLU A 95 8.88 -21.95 20.78
N ALA A 96 9.56 -21.87 19.64
CA ALA A 96 10.76 -22.66 19.32
C ALA A 96 12.04 -22.22 20.06
N LYS A 97 11.98 -21.15 20.88
CA LYS A 97 13.12 -20.56 21.61
C LYS A 97 14.31 -20.21 20.71
N LEU A 98 14.05 -19.88 19.44
CA LEU A 98 15.06 -19.45 18.48
C LEU A 98 15.35 -17.96 18.65
N GLN A 99 16.63 -17.58 18.56
CA GLN A 99 17.03 -16.18 18.57
C GLN A 99 16.67 -15.52 17.23
N LYS A 100 16.59 -14.18 17.23
CA LYS A 100 16.38 -13.43 16.00
C LYS A 100 17.71 -13.28 15.26
N ASP A 101 17.85 -14.02 14.17
CA ASP A 101 18.97 -13.98 13.22
C ASP A 101 18.49 -14.51 11.87
N ASP A 102 19.09 -14.09 10.75
CA ASP A 102 18.65 -14.43 9.40
C ASP A 102 18.62 -15.97 9.17
N HIS A 103 19.61 -16.70 9.68
CA HIS A 103 19.68 -18.16 9.52
C HIS A 103 18.73 -18.92 10.46
N PHE A 104 18.44 -18.38 11.65
CA PHE A 104 17.41 -18.93 12.54
C PHE A 104 16.00 -18.60 12.06
N ASP A 105 15.80 -17.46 11.42
CA ASP A 105 14.55 -17.09 10.77
C ASP A 105 14.30 -18.01 9.58
N ALA A 106 15.31 -18.27 8.74
CA ALA A 106 15.23 -19.27 7.67
C ALA A 106 14.90 -20.69 8.20
N LEU A 107 15.53 -21.13 9.29
CA LEU A 107 15.23 -22.41 9.95
C LEU A 107 13.79 -22.46 10.46
N ALA A 108 13.34 -21.41 11.15
CA ALA A 108 11.97 -21.33 11.67
C ALA A 108 10.93 -21.35 10.53
N ILE A 109 11.23 -20.71 9.41
CA ILE A 109 10.40 -20.73 8.20
C ILE A 109 10.34 -22.14 7.60
N ALA A 110 11.46 -22.85 7.49
CA ALA A 110 11.51 -24.22 6.97
C ALA A 110 10.70 -25.18 7.86
N ALA A 111 10.92 -25.11 9.17
CA ALA A 111 10.21 -25.92 10.15
C ALA A 111 8.69 -25.66 10.14
N TYR A 112 8.30 -24.38 10.09
CA TYR A 112 6.89 -23.99 9.93
C TYR A 112 6.28 -24.57 8.66
N GLY A 113 7.03 -24.53 7.54
CA GLY A 113 6.63 -25.11 6.27
C GLY A 113 6.38 -26.61 6.36
N LEU A 114 7.31 -27.38 6.95
CA LEU A 114 7.16 -28.81 7.18
C LEU A 114 5.95 -29.15 8.06
N GLU A 115 5.77 -28.42 9.16
CA GLU A 115 4.68 -28.68 10.09
C GLU A 115 3.31 -28.33 9.48
N LYS A 116 3.24 -27.24 8.72
CA LYS A 116 1.97 -26.65 8.25
C LYS A 116 1.65 -26.88 6.79
N HIS A 117 2.46 -27.63 6.03
CA HIS A 117 2.27 -27.82 4.57
C HIS A 117 0.87 -28.30 4.17
N ARG A 118 0.14 -29.01 5.03
CA ARG A 118 -1.24 -29.47 4.76
C ARG A 118 -2.31 -28.41 5.05
N GLU A 119 -1.99 -27.42 5.89
CA GLU A 119 -2.90 -26.37 6.33
C GLU A 119 -2.76 -25.13 5.43
N ARG A 120 -3.53 -25.04 4.33
CA ARG A 120 -3.46 -23.86 3.43
C ARG A 120 -3.70 -22.53 4.15
N GLU A 121 -4.58 -22.51 5.16
CA GLU A 121 -4.88 -21.31 5.95
C GLU A 121 -3.73 -20.84 6.86
N ALA A 122 -2.70 -21.68 7.06
CA ALA A 122 -1.48 -21.34 7.80
C ALA A 122 -0.58 -20.37 7.01
N PHE A 123 -0.73 -20.33 5.68
CA PHE A 123 0.01 -19.44 4.80
C PHE A 123 -0.82 -18.22 4.38
N ILE A 124 -0.14 -17.20 3.86
CA ILE A 124 -0.80 -16.05 3.24
C ILE A 124 -1.45 -16.55 1.94
N PRO A 125 -2.76 -16.30 1.74
CA PRO A 125 -3.43 -16.68 0.50
C PRO A 125 -2.74 -16.06 -0.70
N GLU A 126 -2.53 -16.88 -1.73
CA GLU A 126 -2.01 -16.40 -2.99
C GLU A 126 -3.03 -15.49 -3.68
N THR A 127 -2.54 -14.37 -4.20
CA THR A 127 -3.33 -13.46 -5.01
C THR A 127 -3.18 -13.84 -6.47
N THR A 128 -4.24 -13.67 -7.27
CA THR A 128 -4.17 -13.94 -8.70
C THR A 128 -3.16 -12.98 -9.37
N PRO A 129 -2.51 -13.39 -10.47
CA PRO A 129 -1.53 -12.56 -11.18
C PRO A 129 -2.06 -11.16 -11.53
N GLU A 130 -3.35 -11.06 -11.86
CA GLU A 130 -4.06 -9.83 -12.21
C GLU A 130 -4.11 -8.85 -11.03
N ILE A 131 -4.48 -9.35 -9.85
CA ILE A 131 -4.55 -8.53 -8.65
C ILE A 131 -3.16 -8.07 -8.21
N GLU A 132 -2.15 -8.92 -8.36
CA GLU A 132 -0.78 -8.55 -8.06
C GLU A 132 -0.26 -7.49 -9.05
N LEU A 133 -0.55 -7.63 -10.34
CA LEU A 133 -0.24 -6.63 -11.36
C LEU A 133 -0.91 -5.28 -11.04
N LEU A 134 -2.21 -5.29 -10.74
CA LEU A 134 -2.97 -4.10 -10.34
C LEU A 134 -2.35 -3.42 -9.10
N ARG A 135 -1.92 -4.23 -8.12
CA ARG A 135 -1.24 -3.73 -6.92
C ARG A 135 0.09 -3.07 -7.26
N GLN A 136 0.89 -3.68 -8.13
CA GLN A 136 2.18 -3.17 -8.56
C GLN A 136 2.04 -1.86 -9.33
N GLN A 137 1.11 -1.79 -10.27
CA GLN A 137 0.75 -0.57 -11.00
C GLN A 137 0.35 0.55 -10.03
N TRP A 138 -0.52 0.26 -9.06
CA TRP A 138 -0.92 1.25 -8.06
C TRP A 138 0.26 1.76 -7.23
N LEU A 139 1.14 0.86 -6.76
CA LEU A 139 2.32 1.21 -5.97
C LEU A 139 3.33 2.05 -6.78
N GLN A 140 3.52 1.70 -8.06
CA GLN A 140 4.37 2.46 -8.97
C GLN A 140 3.81 3.87 -9.20
N ARG A 141 2.50 3.98 -9.48
CA ARG A 141 1.80 5.27 -9.58
C ARG A 141 1.97 6.09 -8.30
N HIS A 142 1.80 5.49 -7.13
CA HIS A 142 1.97 6.18 -5.85
C HIS A 142 3.41 6.72 -5.67
N SER A 143 4.42 5.93 -6.06
CA SER A 143 5.82 6.36 -6.04
C SER A 143 6.06 7.55 -6.98
N LEU A 144 5.57 7.46 -8.23
CA LEU A 144 5.68 8.55 -9.21
C LEU A 144 4.96 9.82 -8.77
N MET A 145 3.81 9.71 -8.09
CA MET A 145 3.12 10.87 -7.52
C MET A 145 3.97 11.59 -6.46
N ASN A 146 4.72 10.86 -5.65
CA ASN A 146 5.65 11.47 -4.69
C ASN A 146 6.80 12.18 -5.40
N GLN A 147 7.34 11.59 -6.47
CA GLN A 147 8.37 12.22 -7.31
C GLN A 147 7.83 13.48 -8.00
N ARG A 148 6.63 13.43 -8.58
CA ARG A 148 5.92 14.56 -9.18
C ARG A 148 5.79 15.71 -8.20
N ASN A 149 5.28 15.45 -7.00
CA ASN A 149 5.09 16.47 -5.97
C ASN A 149 6.43 17.10 -5.52
N GLY A 150 7.48 16.29 -5.40
CA GLY A 150 8.83 16.77 -5.12
C GLY A 150 9.38 17.69 -6.22
N ALA A 151 9.23 17.29 -7.48
CA ALA A 151 9.66 18.09 -8.64
C ALA A 151 8.88 19.40 -8.76
N ILE A 152 7.55 19.40 -8.53
CA ILE A 152 6.75 20.63 -8.50
C ILE A 152 7.25 21.56 -7.39
N ALA A 153 7.45 21.05 -6.17
CA ALA A 153 7.95 21.87 -5.07
C ALA A 153 9.34 22.47 -5.38
N ARG A 154 10.23 21.70 -6.01
CA ARG A 154 11.54 22.17 -6.47
C ARG A 154 11.41 23.26 -7.53
N LEU A 155 10.57 23.08 -8.54
CA LEU A 155 10.34 24.09 -9.57
C LEU A 155 9.82 25.39 -8.98
N ARG A 156 8.87 25.32 -8.05
CA ARG A 156 8.37 26.52 -7.35
C ARG A 156 9.49 27.25 -6.61
N GLN A 157 10.36 26.52 -5.90
CA GLN A 157 11.51 27.10 -5.20
C GLN A 157 12.48 27.79 -6.16
N ASN A 158 12.83 27.16 -7.29
CA ASN A 158 13.74 27.78 -8.26
C ASN A 158 13.10 28.99 -8.94
N LEU A 159 11.85 28.86 -9.40
CA LEU A 159 11.11 29.93 -10.06
C LEU A 159 10.92 31.14 -9.13
N ALA A 160 10.95 30.97 -7.82
CA ALA A 160 10.91 32.09 -6.88
C ALA A 160 12.05 33.10 -7.04
N ALA A 161 13.21 32.65 -7.51
CA ALA A 161 14.32 33.54 -7.84
C ALA A 161 14.39 33.80 -9.36
N GLU A 162 14.14 32.77 -10.17
CA GLU A 162 14.40 32.79 -11.62
C GLU A 162 13.27 33.44 -12.45
N PHE A 163 12.01 33.24 -12.05
CA PHE A 163 10.82 33.76 -12.71
C PHE A 163 9.64 33.83 -11.71
N PRO A 164 9.66 34.79 -10.76
CA PRO A 164 8.75 34.80 -9.61
C PRO A 164 7.26 34.80 -9.99
N GLU A 165 6.91 35.42 -11.12
CA GLU A 165 5.56 35.50 -11.66
C GLU A 165 4.99 34.14 -12.11
N ALA A 166 5.85 33.13 -12.24
CA ALA A 166 5.47 31.76 -12.56
C ALA A 166 5.50 30.81 -11.37
N MET A 167 5.93 31.24 -10.17
CA MET A 167 6.05 30.38 -8.99
C MET A 167 4.74 29.67 -8.64
N GLU A 168 3.62 30.38 -8.67
CA GLU A 168 2.31 29.84 -8.24
C GLU A 168 1.55 29.12 -9.36
N PHE A 169 2.26 28.56 -10.34
CA PHE A 169 1.61 27.88 -11.45
C PHE A 169 0.72 26.72 -11.00
N ASP A 170 -0.40 26.56 -11.71
CA ASP A 170 -1.31 25.46 -11.53
C ASP A 170 -0.84 24.23 -12.31
N SER A 171 -0.25 23.28 -11.58
CA SER A 171 0.22 21.99 -12.11
C SER A 171 -0.91 21.03 -12.52
N ASN A 172 -2.15 21.30 -12.14
CA ASN A 172 -3.31 20.46 -12.48
C ASN A 172 -4.01 20.94 -13.76
N LYS A 173 -3.76 22.18 -14.20
CA LYS A 173 -4.31 22.70 -15.44
C LYS A 173 -3.55 22.15 -16.65
N LYS A 174 -4.01 20.99 -17.12
CA LYS A 174 -3.41 20.28 -18.27
C LYS A 174 -3.74 20.98 -19.60
N TRP A 175 -2.78 20.93 -20.51
CA TRP A 175 -2.86 21.37 -21.91
C TRP A 175 -2.48 20.18 -22.82
N GLY A 176 -2.27 20.42 -24.12
CA GLY A 176 -1.79 19.37 -25.02
C GLY A 176 -0.48 18.76 -24.50
N GLY A 177 -0.26 17.47 -24.74
CA GLY A 177 0.93 16.77 -24.23
C GLY A 177 0.89 16.36 -22.75
N GLY A 178 -0.25 16.47 -22.05
CA GLY A 178 -0.46 15.81 -20.74
C GLY A 178 0.14 16.51 -19.52
N SER A 179 0.69 17.73 -19.68
CA SER A 179 1.20 18.56 -18.59
C SER A 179 0.64 19.98 -18.64
N CYS A 180 0.99 20.83 -17.67
CA CYS A 180 0.58 22.23 -17.70
C CYS A 180 1.49 23.04 -18.64
N GLY A 181 0.96 24.12 -19.22
CA GLY A 181 1.65 24.91 -20.24
C GLY A 181 3.01 25.46 -19.81
N LEU A 182 3.21 25.72 -18.51
CA LEU A 182 4.51 26.18 -18.00
C LEU A 182 5.56 25.07 -18.09
N ILE A 183 5.20 23.84 -17.69
CA ILE A 183 6.14 22.71 -17.68
C ILE A 183 6.53 22.34 -19.10
N LEU A 184 5.57 22.31 -20.02
CA LEU A 184 5.81 22.12 -21.46
C LEU A 184 6.83 23.16 -21.96
N TRP A 185 6.55 24.45 -21.77
CA TRP A 185 7.44 25.53 -22.19
C TRP A 185 8.84 25.46 -21.56
N LEU A 186 8.93 25.18 -20.25
CA LEU A 186 10.22 25.06 -19.54
C LEU A 186 11.03 23.85 -20.05
N ALA A 187 10.36 22.73 -20.29
CA ALA A 187 10.96 21.51 -20.81
C ALA A 187 11.47 21.68 -22.25
N GLY A 188 10.90 22.65 -22.99
CA GLY A 188 11.11 22.80 -24.43
C GLY A 188 10.24 21.84 -25.24
N GLU A 189 9.12 21.41 -24.66
CA GLU A 189 8.16 20.48 -25.27
C GLU A 189 6.79 21.15 -25.40
N GLY A 190 5.95 20.68 -26.31
CA GLY A 190 4.62 21.26 -26.58
C GLY A 190 4.60 22.21 -27.77
N ASP A 191 3.46 22.28 -28.44
CA ASP A 191 3.29 23.13 -29.62
C ASP A 191 3.33 24.62 -29.20
N PRO A 192 4.22 25.45 -29.76
CA PRO A 192 4.26 26.89 -29.49
C PRO A 192 2.95 27.62 -29.81
N SER A 193 2.08 27.04 -30.64
CA SER A 193 0.75 27.55 -30.94
C SER A 193 -0.24 27.31 -29.78
N GLU A 194 0.02 26.35 -28.89
CA GLU A 194 -0.83 26.08 -27.74
C GLU A 194 -0.87 27.28 -26.80
N ARG A 195 -2.10 27.71 -26.50
CA ARG A 195 -2.36 28.88 -25.65
C ARG A 195 -1.65 28.79 -24.29
N GLY A 196 -1.48 27.58 -23.73
CA GLY A 196 -0.74 27.36 -22.49
C GLY A 196 0.74 27.70 -22.60
N VAL A 197 1.43 27.15 -23.60
CA VAL A 197 2.86 27.35 -23.86
C VAL A 197 3.12 28.81 -24.25
N LYS A 198 2.37 29.31 -25.24
CA LYS A 198 2.47 30.70 -25.73
C LYS A 198 2.28 31.74 -24.64
N MET A 199 1.36 31.48 -23.70
CA MET A 199 1.12 32.38 -22.57
C MET A 199 2.36 32.57 -21.71
N TRP A 200 3.08 31.48 -21.39
CA TRP A 200 4.25 31.57 -20.53
C TRP A 200 5.47 32.13 -21.25
N GLN A 201 5.64 31.77 -22.52
CA GLN A 201 6.64 32.42 -23.38
C GLN A 201 6.45 33.94 -23.42
N THR A 202 5.24 34.40 -23.72
CA THR A 202 4.92 35.84 -23.80
C THR A 202 5.11 36.55 -22.45
N ARG A 203 4.82 35.87 -21.33
CA ARG A 203 5.01 36.41 -19.98
C ARG A 203 6.49 36.56 -19.63
N TYR A 204 7.33 35.64 -20.08
CA TYR A 204 8.76 35.65 -19.78
C TYR A 204 9.54 36.62 -20.68
N GLU A 205 9.30 36.57 -21.99
CA GLU A 205 10.02 37.37 -22.99
C GLU A 205 9.60 38.85 -23.01
N GLY A 206 8.52 39.21 -22.31
CA GLY A 206 8.03 40.58 -22.24
C GLY A 206 7.33 41.00 -23.53
N GLY A 207 6.00 40.95 -23.55
CA GLY A 207 5.27 41.26 -24.77
C GLY A 207 3.82 41.65 -24.54
N LYS A 208 3.60 42.86 -23.99
CA LYS A 208 2.33 43.62 -24.07
C LYS A 208 1.11 42.89 -23.48
N ARG A 209 0.76 43.22 -22.22
CA ARG A 209 -0.57 42.90 -21.68
C ARG A 209 -1.57 43.99 -22.08
N ARG A 210 -2.77 43.58 -22.48
CA ARG A 210 -3.95 44.46 -22.51
C ARG A 210 -4.62 44.39 -21.15
N SER A 211 -4.64 45.49 -20.41
CA SER A 211 -5.48 45.66 -19.23
C SER A 211 -6.46 46.79 -19.53
N GLN A 212 -7.77 46.53 -19.41
CA GLN A 212 -8.84 47.52 -19.65
C GLN A 212 -8.66 48.33 -20.96
N GLY A 213 -8.38 47.65 -22.08
CA GLY A 213 -8.24 48.30 -23.40
C GLY A 213 -6.96 49.12 -23.59
N LYS A 214 -6.14 49.36 -22.55
CA LYS A 214 -4.84 50.03 -22.65
C LYS A 214 -3.70 49.04 -22.77
N ARG A 215 -2.76 49.37 -23.66
CA ARG A 215 -1.53 48.62 -23.92
C ARG A 215 -0.53 49.04 -22.85
N ILE A 216 -0.18 48.14 -21.94
CA ILE A 216 0.83 48.40 -20.91
C ILE A 216 2.09 47.64 -21.32
N GLU A 217 3.18 48.38 -21.52
CA GLU A 217 4.52 47.81 -21.59
C GLU A 217 4.94 47.47 -20.15
N GLN A 218 5.18 46.19 -19.89
CA GLN A 218 5.77 45.75 -18.62
C GLN A 218 7.24 45.41 -18.88
N PRO A 219 8.15 45.73 -17.94
CA PRO A 219 9.52 45.24 -18.02
C PRO A 219 9.52 43.70 -18.03
N PRO A 220 10.56 43.06 -18.59
CA PRO A 220 10.76 41.62 -18.46
C PRO A 220 10.77 41.22 -16.96
N SER A 221 10.50 39.95 -16.68
CA SER A 221 10.41 39.39 -15.31
C SER A 221 11.48 39.96 -14.37
N CYS A 222 11.13 40.19 -13.10
CA CYS A 222 12.09 40.62 -12.08
C CYS A 222 13.06 39.51 -11.63
N GLY A 223 12.93 38.30 -12.19
CA GLY A 223 13.76 37.15 -11.88
C GLY A 223 15.17 37.21 -12.47
N ILE A 224 16.06 36.37 -11.94
CA ILE A 224 17.47 36.27 -12.36
C ILE A 224 17.68 35.47 -13.67
N GLY A 225 16.59 35.03 -14.32
CA GLY A 225 16.61 34.22 -15.51
C GLY A 225 16.49 32.72 -15.23
N ILE A 226 15.91 31.96 -16.18
CA ILE A 226 15.64 30.53 -16.01
C ILE A 226 16.92 29.72 -16.22
N SER A 227 17.31 28.95 -15.21
CA SER A 227 18.51 28.13 -15.25
C SER A 227 18.33 26.86 -16.11
N SER A 228 19.45 26.30 -16.58
CA SER A 228 19.46 24.98 -17.23
C SER A 228 18.96 23.87 -16.28
N TYR A 229 19.19 24.02 -14.98
CA TYR A 229 18.71 23.08 -13.96
C TYR A 229 17.17 23.11 -13.84
N THR A 230 16.54 24.28 -13.81
CA THR A 230 15.07 24.39 -13.80
C THR A 230 14.45 23.75 -15.04
N ARG A 231 15.06 23.93 -16.22
CA ARG A 231 14.62 23.24 -17.45
C ARG A 231 14.78 21.72 -17.37
N LEU A 232 15.88 21.23 -16.80
CA LEU A 232 16.09 19.80 -16.57
C LEU A 232 15.01 19.20 -15.67
N VAL A 233 14.70 19.86 -14.55
CA VAL A 233 13.65 19.40 -13.62
C VAL A 233 12.27 19.40 -14.29
N ALA A 234 11.98 20.39 -15.15
CA ALA A 234 10.73 20.42 -15.92
C ALA A 234 10.60 19.22 -16.89
N ARG A 235 11.68 18.85 -17.59
CA ARG A 235 11.69 17.64 -18.44
C ARG A 235 11.46 16.36 -17.63
N GLN A 236 12.15 16.23 -16.49
CA GLN A 236 11.96 15.08 -15.60
C GLN A 236 10.51 14.98 -15.09
N LEU A 237 9.91 16.12 -14.72
CA LEU A 237 8.52 16.18 -14.31
C LEU A 237 7.57 15.74 -15.44
N LEU A 238 7.83 16.17 -16.68
CA LEU A 238 7.03 15.79 -17.84
C LEU A 238 7.05 14.27 -18.07
N GLU A 239 8.22 13.65 -18.02
CA GLU A 239 8.35 12.19 -18.13
C GLU A 239 7.64 11.44 -17.01
N VAL A 240 7.73 11.95 -15.77
CA VAL A 240 7.00 11.38 -14.63
C VAL A 240 5.49 11.47 -14.83
N GLU A 241 4.97 12.60 -15.36
CA GLU A 241 3.54 12.76 -15.64
C GLU A 241 3.05 11.85 -16.77
N ARG A 242 3.87 11.63 -17.81
CA ARG A 242 3.58 10.66 -18.89
C ARG A 242 3.52 9.23 -18.37
N ALA A 243 4.49 8.84 -17.54
CA ALA A 243 4.52 7.53 -16.91
C ALA A 243 3.31 7.30 -16.00
N ILE A 244 2.90 8.33 -15.23
CA ILE A 244 1.65 8.32 -14.46
C ILE A 244 0.46 8.06 -15.37
N GLY A 245 0.29 8.84 -16.45
CA GLY A 245 -0.86 8.71 -17.34
C GLY A 245 -0.96 7.33 -17.98
N THR A 246 0.19 6.75 -18.36
CA THR A 246 0.28 5.39 -18.90
C THR A 246 -0.19 4.35 -17.88
N ILE A 247 0.26 4.47 -16.62
CA ILE A 247 -0.13 3.55 -15.55
C ILE A 247 -1.62 3.74 -15.18
N GLU A 248 -2.12 4.98 -15.17
CA GLU A 248 -3.54 5.25 -14.91
C GLU A 248 -4.43 4.62 -15.99
N ALA A 249 -4.05 4.72 -17.26
CA ALA A 249 -4.76 4.05 -18.35
C ALA A 249 -4.75 2.52 -18.20
N ALA A 250 -3.61 1.94 -17.80
CA ALA A 250 -3.50 0.50 -17.56
C ALA A 250 -4.35 0.03 -16.36
N ILE A 251 -4.37 0.80 -15.27
CA ILE A 251 -5.26 0.53 -14.12
C ILE A 251 -6.72 0.61 -14.56
N ASP A 252 -7.09 1.61 -15.36
CA ASP A 252 -8.45 1.78 -15.84
C ASP A 252 -8.91 0.64 -16.73
N ASP A 253 -8.02 0.10 -17.57
CA ASP A 253 -8.32 -1.06 -18.39
C ASP A 253 -8.50 -2.33 -17.53
N GLU A 254 -7.60 -2.55 -16.57
CA GLU A 254 -7.69 -3.69 -15.64
C GLU A 254 -8.97 -3.66 -14.80
N LEU A 255 -9.43 -2.48 -14.37
CA LEU A 255 -10.67 -2.33 -13.61
C LEU A 255 -11.93 -2.64 -14.44
N LYS A 256 -11.86 -2.70 -15.78
CA LYS A 256 -13.01 -3.03 -16.65
C LYS A 256 -13.26 -4.52 -16.80
N ARG A 257 -12.41 -5.39 -16.25
CA ARG A 257 -12.61 -6.84 -16.29
C ARG A 257 -13.98 -7.23 -15.73
N GLY A 258 -14.65 -8.16 -16.41
CA GLY A 258 -15.99 -8.62 -16.05
C GLY A 258 -16.07 -9.16 -14.61
N ASP A 259 -15.04 -9.87 -14.16
CA ASP A 259 -14.95 -10.44 -12.80
C ASP A 259 -14.97 -9.37 -11.69
N TYR A 260 -14.64 -8.11 -12.03
CA TYR A 260 -14.60 -7.00 -11.10
C TYR A 260 -15.88 -6.18 -11.10
N ALA A 261 -16.81 -6.41 -12.04
CA ALA A 261 -17.98 -5.56 -12.25
C ALA A 261 -18.80 -5.32 -10.97
N ALA A 262 -19.11 -6.38 -10.21
CA ALA A 262 -19.82 -6.29 -8.94
C ALA A 262 -19.08 -5.44 -7.90
N TYR A 263 -17.75 -5.52 -7.87
CA TYR A 263 -16.92 -4.71 -6.97
C TYR A 263 -16.91 -3.25 -7.37
N ILE A 264 -16.70 -2.98 -8.66
CA ILE A 264 -16.65 -1.63 -9.20
C ILE A 264 -18.00 -0.95 -8.98
N GLN A 265 -19.11 -1.62 -9.27
CA GLN A 265 -20.46 -1.13 -9.02
C GLN A 265 -20.70 -0.80 -7.54
N ALA A 266 -20.32 -1.69 -6.63
CA ALA A 266 -20.46 -1.45 -5.19
C ALA A 266 -19.60 -0.26 -4.71
N MET A 267 -18.42 -0.07 -5.28
CA MET A 267 -17.55 1.08 -4.99
C MET A 267 -18.04 2.39 -5.63
N ASP A 268 -18.65 2.32 -6.81
CA ASP A 268 -19.29 3.46 -7.48
C ASP A 268 -20.51 3.96 -6.72
N ALA A 269 -21.28 3.06 -6.11
CA ALA A 269 -22.36 3.43 -5.21
C ALA A 269 -21.86 4.30 -4.03
N LEU A 270 -20.58 4.22 -3.68
CA LEU A 270 -19.91 5.03 -2.65
C LEU A 270 -19.10 6.20 -3.22
N CYS A 271 -19.13 6.44 -4.53
CA CYS A 271 -18.36 7.48 -5.22
C CYS A 271 -16.84 7.36 -4.97
N PHE A 272 -16.30 6.15 -4.91
CA PHE A 272 -14.85 5.96 -4.79
C PHE A 272 -14.15 6.27 -6.12
N GLY A 273 -13.05 7.04 -6.07
CA GLY A 273 -12.24 7.32 -7.26
C GLY A 273 -11.41 6.11 -7.71
N GLN A 274 -10.97 6.10 -8.98
CA GLN A 274 -10.23 4.98 -9.60
C GLN A 274 -9.04 4.49 -8.77
N SER A 275 -8.18 5.40 -8.32
CA SER A 275 -7.02 5.05 -7.48
C SER A 275 -7.43 4.34 -6.18
N MET A 276 -8.56 4.73 -5.57
CA MET A 276 -9.07 4.06 -4.38
C MET A 276 -9.66 2.70 -4.74
N LYS A 277 -10.41 2.59 -5.84
CA LYS A 277 -10.94 1.31 -6.33
C LYS A 277 -9.84 0.28 -6.54
N ALA A 278 -8.77 0.66 -7.24
CA ALA A 278 -7.63 -0.20 -7.53
C ALA A 278 -7.02 -0.80 -6.25
N ILE A 279 -6.56 0.05 -5.31
CA ILE A 279 -5.92 -0.45 -4.09
C ILE A 279 -6.87 -1.18 -3.14
N TRP A 280 -8.17 -0.86 -3.16
CA TRP A 280 -9.15 -1.57 -2.35
C TRP A 280 -9.45 -2.95 -2.92
N LEU A 281 -9.60 -3.05 -4.25
CA LEU A 281 -9.83 -4.32 -4.94
C LEU A 281 -8.73 -5.34 -4.62
N THR A 282 -7.47 -4.90 -4.59
CA THR A 282 -6.35 -5.81 -4.25
C THR A 282 -6.40 -6.37 -2.83
N ARG A 283 -7.20 -5.76 -1.95
CA ARG A 283 -7.39 -6.23 -0.57
C ARG A 283 -8.62 -7.10 -0.41
N ILE A 284 -9.64 -6.95 -1.25
CA ILE A 284 -10.94 -7.57 -1.03
C ILE A 284 -11.36 -8.59 -2.10
N TYR A 285 -10.62 -8.69 -3.21
CA TYR A 285 -10.82 -9.75 -4.20
C TYR A 285 -10.03 -11.02 -3.83
N PRO A 286 -10.58 -12.23 -4.06
CA PRO A 286 -12.02 -12.51 -4.21
C PRO A 286 -12.76 -12.35 -2.87
N PHE A 287 -14.07 -12.18 -2.90
CA PHE A 287 -14.90 -11.92 -1.71
C PHE A 287 -15.08 -13.17 -0.87
N SER A 288 -15.07 -14.34 -1.53
CA SER A 288 -15.13 -15.67 -0.91
C SER A 288 -14.10 -15.87 0.20
N LYS A 289 -12.93 -15.23 0.14
CA LYS A 289 -11.89 -15.34 1.18
C LYS A 289 -12.31 -14.83 2.56
N PHE A 290 -13.39 -14.07 2.65
CA PHE A 290 -13.95 -13.61 3.92
C PHE A 290 -15.02 -14.56 4.46
N LEU A 291 -15.52 -15.48 3.65
CA LEU A 291 -16.60 -16.41 3.95
C LEU A 291 -16.03 -17.74 4.47
N ASP A 292 -16.90 -18.64 4.92
CA ASP A 292 -16.54 -20.04 5.20
C ASP A 292 -16.55 -20.90 3.93
N GLU A 293 -16.19 -22.18 4.07
CA GLU A 293 -16.17 -23.17 2.98
C GLU A 293 -17.53 -23.32 2.26
N GLY A 294 -18.63 -23.03 2.97
CA GLY A 294 -19.98 -23.06 2.42
C GLY A 294 -20.44 -21.72 1.81
N GLY A 295 -19.54 -20.73 1.69
CA GLY A 295 -19.86 -19.40 1.17
C GLY A 295 -20.71 -18.55 2.14
N ARG A 296 -20.75 -18.88 3.42
CA ARG A 296 -21.54 -18.17 4.44
C ARG A 296 -20.66 -17.30 5.32
N GLU A 297 -21.30 -16.36 6.02
CA GLU A 297 -20.60 -15.50 6.96
C GLU A 297 -20.22 -16.25 8.24
N ARG A 298 -18.96 -16.09 8.66
CA ARG A 298 -18.45 -16.67 9.91
C ARG A 298 -18.92 -15.84 11.10
N ILE A 299 -19.94 -16.33 11.80
CA ILE A 299 -20.56 -15.64 12.93
C ILE A 299 -20.43 -16.48 14.20
N SER A 300 -19.81 -15.90 15.24
CA SER A 300 -19.76 -16.52 16.57
C SER A 300 -20.60 -15.73 17.58
N LYS A 301 -21.31 -16.42 18.48
CA LYS A 301 -21.97 -15.81 19.62
C LYS A 301 -21.13 -16.06 20.87
N ARG A 302 -20.83 -15.01 21.64
CA ARG A 302 -20.13 -15.12 22.92
C ARG A 302 -20.94 -14.41 24.00
N LEU A 303 -21.05 -15.04 25.16
CA LEU A 303 -21.62 -14.39 26.34
C LEU A 303 -20.62 -13.35 26.86
N SER A 304 -21.07 -12.11 26.96
CA SER A 304 -20.31 -11.01 27.56
C SER A 304 -20.32 -11.14 29.08
N SER A 305 -19.34 -10.55 29.77
CA SER A 305 -19.27 -10.53 31.24
C SER A 305 -20.52 -9.93 31.91
N ASN A 306 -21.28 -9.10 31.17
CA ASN A 306 -22.56 -8.54 31.60
C ASN A 306 -23.79 -9.42 31.27
N GLY A 307 -23.60 -10.70 30.97
CA GLY A 307 -24.67 -11.66 30.67
C GLY A 307 -25.37 -11.46 29.32
N ARG A 308 -24.98 -10.45 28.51
CA ARG A 308 -25.58 -10.21 27.19
C ARG A 308 -24.88 -11.02 26.12
N TRP A 309 -25.65 -11.67 25.25
CA TRP A 309 -25.10 -12.30 24.05
C TRP A 309 -24.55 -11.24 23.09
N ARG A 310 -23.27 -11.38 22.73
CA ARG A 310 -22.64 -10.57 21.67
C ARG A 310 -22.37 -11.44 20.46
N THR A 311 -22.93 -11.02 19.33
CA THR A 311 -22.64 -11.62 18.03
C THR A 311 -21.40 -10.95 17.42
N HIS A 312 -20.42 -11.77 17.06
CA HIS A 312 -19.21 -11.33 16.38
C HIS A 312 -19.20 -11.90 14.95
N ASN A 313 -19.26 -11.01 13.97
CA ASN A 313 -19.14 -11.35 12.56
C ASN A 313 -17.67 -11.26 12.16
N HIS A 314 -17.00 -12.40 12.07
CA HIS A 314 -15.58 -12.52 11.73
C HIS A 314 -15.32 -12.13 10.27
N SER A 315 -16.24 -12.46 9.36
CA SER A 315 -16.14 -12.09 7.93
C SER A 315 -16.08 -10.57 7.76
N LEU A 316 -17.03 -9.83 8.36
CA LEU A 316 -17.03 -8.37 8.33
C LEU A 316 -15.82 -7.77 9.06
N ALA A 317 -15.39 -8.37 10.17
CA ALA A 317 -14.22 -7.89 10.92
C ALA A 317 -12.93 -8.04 10.08
N GLN A 318 -12.74 -9.18 9.43
CA GLN A 318 -11.61 -9.44 8.53
C GLN A 318 -11.65 -8.53 7.29
N PHE A 319 -12.83 -8.32 6.70
CA PHE A 319 -13.03 -7.39 5.60
C PHE A 319 -12.61 -5.95 5.98
N LYS A 320 -13.09 -5.47 7.13
CA LYS A 320 -12.68 -4.16 7.67
C LYS A 320 -11.19 -4.08 7.95
N ALA A 321 -10.60 -5.14 8.48
CA ALA A 321 -9.16 -5.21 8.71
C ALA A 321 -8.38 -5.16 7.39
N ALA A 322 -8.84 -5.82 6.33
CA ALA A 322 -8.19 -5.78 5.02
C ALA A 322 -8.12 -4.35 4.44
N LEU A 323 -9.17 -3.55 4.66
CA LEU A 323 -9.28 -2.14 4.24
C LEU A 323 -8.61 -1.15 5.21
N GLY A 324 -8.13 -1.61 6.35
CA GLY A 324 -7.50 -0.75 7.35
C GLY A 324 -8.48 0.02 8.23
N ALA A 325 -9.74 -0.41 8.29
CA ALA A 325 -10.80 0.15 9.13
C ALA A 325 -10.90 -0.50 10.52
N ALA A 326 -9.96 -1.40 10.86
CA ALA A 326 -9.88 -2.05 12.17
C ALA A 326 -8.76 -1.47 13.04
N VAL A 327 -8.97 -1.51 14.35
CA VAL A 327 -8.01 -1.04 15.36
C VAL A 327 -7.57 -2.24 16.18
N ASP A 328 -6.26 -2.46 16.33
CA ASP A 328 -5.73 -3.46 17.26
C ASP A 328 -6.00 -2.93 18.67
N MET A 329 -6.88 -3.64 19.39
CA MET A 329 -6.97 -3.48 20.83
C MET A 329 -5.93 -4.42 21.43
N PRO A 330 -4.99 -3.92 22.25
CA PRO A 330 -4.15 -4.79 23.05
C PRO A 330 -5.04 -5.81 23.75
N ARG A 331 -4.73 -7.11 23.60
CA ARG A 331 -5.39 -8.15 24.40
C ARG A 331 -5.01 -7.88 25.85
N SER A 332 -6.01 -7.59 26.68
CA SER A 332 -5.88 -7.58 28.14
C SER A 332 -5.23 -8.91 28.55
N GLY A 333 -4.00 -8.86 29.05
CA GLY A 333 -3.19 -10.03 29.39
C GLY A 333 -1.76 -10.04 28.82
N THR A 334 -1.41 -9.14 27.88
CA THR A 334 -0.03 -9.02 27.37
C THR A 334 0.82 -8.05 28.20
N SER A 335 0.54 -7.94 29.49
CA SER A 335 1.39 -7.26 30.46
C SER A 335 2.48 -8.21 30.93
N GLY A 336 3.71 -7.99 30.45
CA GLY A 336 4.93 -8.40 31.15
C GLY A 336 5.30 -9.88 31.07
N GLY A 337 5.79 -10.33 29.92
CA GLY A 337 6.38 -11.66 29.76
C GLY A 337 7.59 -11.68 28.83
N ILE A 338 8.42 -10.64 28.84
CA ILE A 338 9.78 -10.70 28.27
C ILE A 338 10.70 -10.04 29.28
N ALA A 339 11.58 -10.85 29.87
CA ALA A 339 12.60 -10.42 30.80
C ALA A 339 13.47 -9.31 30.16
N PRO A 340 13.73 -8.19 30.87
CA PRO A 340 14.56 -7.13 30.34
C PRO A 340 16.03 -7.54 30.45
N THR A 341 16.68 -7.82 29.31
CA THR A 341 18.13 -7.69 29.23
C THR A 341 18.50 -6.22 29.46
N LYS A 342 19.41 -6.04 30.41
CA LYS A 342 19.78 -4.78 31.07
C LYS A 342 20.48 -3.79 30.14
N GLN A 343 20.51 -2.56 30.65
CA GLN A 343 21.29 -1.39 30.25
C GLN A 343 20.69 -0.48 29.17
N ARG A 344 19.94 0.52 29.62
CA ARG A 344 20.01 1.90 29.08
C ARG A 344 19.55 2.91 30.14
N SER A 345 20.24 4.04 30.13
CA SER A 345 20.47 5.02 31.20
C SER A 345 19.23 5.62 31.91
N PRO A 346 19.38 6.05 33.18
CA PRO A 346 18.30 6.64 33.96
C PRO A 346 18.15 8.12 33.64
N GLY A 347 17.02 8.52 33.04
CA GLY A 347 16.76 9.94 32.82
C GLY A 347 15.70 10.24 31.76
N ARG A 348 14.48 9.74 31.92
CA ARG A 348 13.28 10.38 31.36
C ARG A 348 12.02 9.82 31.99
N ASN A 349 11.24 10.74 32.57
CA ASN A 349 9.96 10.51 33.22
C ASN A 349 9.08 9.48 32.48
N ARG A 350 8.77 8.40 33.20
CA ARG A 350 7.72 7.43 32.86
C ARG A 350 6.37 8.15 32.90
N LYS A 351 5.92 8.69 31.77
CA LYS A 351 4.47 8.68 31.49
C LYS A 351 4.13 7.22 31.24
N SER A 352 3.15 6.72 32.00
CA SER A 352 2.53 5.42 31.81
C SER A 352 2.34 5.15 30.31
N HIS A 353 2.80 3.98 29.86
CA HIS A 353 2.55 3.48 28.53
C HIS A 353 1.03 3.32 28.38
N GLU A 354 0.33 4.38 27.96
CA GLU A 354 -0.92 4.19 27.22
C GLU A 354 -0.56 3.30 26.04
N GLU A 355 -1.01 2.06 26.08
CA GLU A 355 -0.86 1.11 24.98
C GLU A 355 -1.53 1.73 23.75
N LYS A 356 -0.73 2.39 22.92
CA LYS A 356 -1.20 3.07 21.73
C LYS A 356 -1.85 2.03 20.82
N LYS A 357 -3.19 2.08 20.75
CA LYS A 357 -4.00 1.33 19.78
C LYS A 357 -3.39 1.47 18.40
N ARG A 358 -2.90 0.39 17.82
CA ARG A 358 -2.27 0.41 16.49
C ARG A 358 -3.33 0.12 15.43
N PRO A 359 -3.46 0.95 14.38
CA PRO A 359 -4.37 0.64 13.28
C PRO A 359 -3.92 -0.66 12.58
N ILE A 360 -4.84 -1.61 12.40
CA ILE A 360 -4.61 -2.85 11.67
C ILE A 360 -4.83 -2.57 10.17
N GLY A 361 -4.16 -3.33 9.31
CA GLY A 361 -4.47 -3.36 7.87
C GLY A 361 -3.67 -2.41 7.01
N CYS A 362 -4.11 -2.23 5.76
CA CYS A 362 -3.37 -1.52 4.74
C CYS A 362 -3.29 -0.01 5.00
N LYS A 363 -2.06 0.52 5.15
CA LYS A 363 -1.81 1.97 5.28
C LYS A 363 -2.33 2.74 4.08
N PHE A 364 -2.13 2.22 2.88
CA PHE A 364 -2.57 2.89 1.65
C PHE A 364 -4.09 3.00 1.57
N CYS A 365 -4.84 1.96 1.94
CA CYS A 365 -6.31 2.04 1.98
C CYS A 365 -6.81 3.10 2.98
N ARG A 366 -6.13 3.25 4.12
CA ARG A 366 -6.45 4.32 5.09
C ARG A 366 -6.18 5.72 4.52
N VAL A 367 -5.05 5.90 3.83
CA VAL A 367 -4.68 7.19 3.24
C VAL A 367 -5.65 7.55 2.12
N THR A 368 -5.96 6.62 1.21
CA THR A 368 -6.92 6.87 0.11
C THR A 368 -8.33 7.10 0.64
N PHE A 369 -8.74 6.39 1.70
CA PHE A 369 -10.00 6.66 2.38
C PHE A 369 -10.07 8.08 2.94
N TRP A 370 -9.01 8.53 3.61
CA TRP A 370 -8.98 9.87 4.19
C TRP A 370 -9.07 10.95 3.10
N GLN A 371 -8.32 10.79 2.01
CA GLN A 371 -8.39 11.68 0.85
C GLN A 371 -9.80 11.72 0.25
N TRP A 372 -10.41 10.55 0.02
CA TRP A 372 -11.77 10.45 -0.47
C TRP A 372 -12.77 11.11 0.49
N ALA A 373 -12.69 10.83 1.79
CA ALA A 373 -13.60 11.40 2.77
C ALA A 373 -13.54 12.93 2.78
N THR A 374 -12.33 13.50 2.78
CA THR A 374 -12.13 14.96 2.72
C THR A 374 -12.63 15.56 1.42
N VAL A 375 -12.36 14.93 0.28
CA VAL A 375 -12.72 15.50 -1.03
C VAL A 375 -14.19 15.30 -1.37
N GLN A 376 -14.82 14.19 -0.98
CA GLN A 376 -16.17 13.81 -1.41
C GLN A 376 -17.23 14.03 -0.33
N ILE A 377 -16.93 13.62 0.91
CA ILE A 377 -17.88 13.67 2.01
C ILE A 377 -17.86 15.03 2.71
N GLU A 378 -16.68 15.60 2.96
CA GLU A 378 -16.59 16.87 3.69
C GLU A 378 -17.04 18.07 2.87
N THR A 379 -16.73 18.09 1.57
CA THR A 379 -17.18 19.11 0.62
C THR A 379 -18.60 18.89 0.10
N LYS A 380 -19.23 17.77 0.44
CA LYS A 380 -20.58 17.37 0.00
C LYS A 380 -20.73 17.29 -1.53
N THR A 381 -19.66 16.92 -2.24
CA THR A 381 -19.65 16.79 -3.71
C THR A 381 -20.21 15.45 -4.19
N ALA A 382 -20.24 14.43 -3.34
CA ALA A 382 -20.77 13.12 -3.71
C ALA A 382 -22.30 13.13 -3.88
N SER A 383 -22.77 12.59 -5.00
CA SER A 383 -24.20 12.59 -5.38
C SER A 383 -24.98 11.37 -4.90
N SER A 384 -24.29 10.25 -4.59
CA SER A 384 -24.94 8.98 -4.25
C SER A 384 -25.60 8.98 -2.88
N GLU A 385 -26.66 8.17 -2.72
CA GLU A 385 -27.39 8.08 -1.44
C GLU A 385 -26.54 7.49 -0.30
N HIS A 386 -25.65 6.55 -0.61
CA HIS A 386 -24.69 6.02 0.36
C HIS A 386 -23.72 7.12 0.84
N ALA A 387 -23.21 7.96 -0.07
CA ALA A 387 -22.32 9.05 0.29
C ALA A 387 -23.04 10.14 1.09
N LYS A 388 -24.28 10.48 0.72
CA LYS A 388 -25.15 11.38 1.51
C LYS A 388 -25.40 10.84 2.91
N THR A 389 -25.67 9.55 3.05
CA THR A 389 -25.83 8.88 4.35
C THR A 389 -24.56 8.98 5.20
N LEU A 390 -23.39 8.78 4.59
CA LEU A 390 -22.08 8.95 5.24
C LEU A 390 -21.85 10.40 5.69
N GLY A 391 -22.23 11.37 4.87
CA GLY A 391 -22.22 12.80 5.20
C GLY A 391 -23.09 13.12 6.43
N ARG A 392 -24.35 12.65 6.43
CA ARG A 392 -25.27 12.82 7.58
C ARG A 392 -24.68 12.22 8.86
N LYS A 393 -24.17 10.99 8.81
CA LYS A 393 -23.52 10.33 9.96
C LYS A 393 -22.31 11.10 10.48
N ARG A 394 -21.50 11.68 9.59
CA ARG A 394 -20.36 12.52 9.97
C ARG A 394 -20.83 13.77 10.72
N ASP A 395 -21.88 14.43 10.22
CA ASP A 395 -22.43 15.64 10.82
C ASP A 395 -23.07 15.35 12.19
N GLU A 396 -23.79 14.23 12.34
CA GLU A 396 -24.27 13.73 13.64
C GLU A 396 -23.10 13.57 14.64
N TRP A 397 -21.99 12.95 14.23
CA TRP A 397 -20.83 12.78 15.12
C TRP A 397 -20.10 14.08 15.42
N LYS A 398 -20.12 15.04 14.50
CA LYS A 398 -19.60 16.39 14.73
C LYS A 398 -20.45 17.10 15.79
N ALA A 399 -21.78 17.03 15.67
CA ALA A 399 -22.71 17.58 16.66
C ALA A 399 -22.55 16.90 18.03
N ALA A 400 -22.27 15.59 18.05
CA ALA A 400 -21.99 14.84 19.28
C ALA A 400 -20.57 15.07 19.88
N GLY A 401 -19.85 16.10 19.44
CA GLY A 401 -18.56 16.49 20.02
C GLY A 401 -17.36 15.59 19.69
N LYS A 402 -17.48 14.66 18.72
CA LYS A 402 -16.36 13.78 18.35
C LYS A 402 -15.29 14.54 17.58
N ASN A 403 -14.02 14.32 17.93
CA ASN A 403 -12.90 14.97 17.22
C ASN A 403 -12.72 14.42 15.79
N LEU A 404 -11.87 15.06 14.99
CA LEU A 404 -11.66 14.68 13.59
C LEU A 404 -11.19 13.22 13.42
N PHE A 405 -10.24 12.77 14.23
CA PHE A 405 -9.69 11.41 14.15
C PHE A 405 -10.75 10.35 14.47
N GLN A 406 -11.54 10.57 15.53
CA GLN A 406 -12.63 9.69 15.91
C GLN A 406 -13.69 9.61 14.81
N ARG A 407 -14.09 10.75 14.25
CA ARG A 407 -15.07 10.83 13.15
C ARG A 407 -14.55 10.09 11.91
N SER A 408 -13.30 10.31 11.53
CA SER A 408 -12.71 9.64 10.37
C SER A 408 -12.65 8.12 10.54
N GLY A 409 -12.29 7.62 11.73
CA GLY A 409 -12.27 6.19 12.02
C GLY A 409 -13.66 5.55 11.98
N LEU A 410 -14.66 6.23 12.56
CA LEU A 410 -16.06 5.78 12.51
C LEU A 410 -16.62 5.78 11.09
N LEU A 411 -16.30 6.82 10.31
CA LEU A 411 -16.70 6.93 8.92
C LEU A 411 -16.10 5.80 8.09
N HIS A 412 -14.82 5.48 8.28
CA HIS A 412 -14.15 4.37 7.60
C HIS A 412 -14.79 3.03 7.94
N GLY A 413 -15.06 2.80 9.22
CA GLY A 413 -15.73 1.58 9.69
C GLY A 413 -17.16 1.45 9.16
N TYR A 414 -17.87 2.56 8.95
CA TYR A 414 -19.23 2.57 8.40
C TYR A 414 -19.23 2.39 6.88
N ALA A 415 -18.37 3.10 6.15
CA ALA A 415 -18.21 2.94 4.70
C ALA A 415 -17.80 1.52 4.33
N SER A 416 -16.84 0.92 5.06
CA SER A 416 -16.45 -0.48 4.87
C SER A 416 -17.61 -1.46 5.10
N LYS A 417 -18.50 -1.15 6.06
CA LYS A 417 -19.70 -1.96 6.33
C LYS A 417 -20.73 -1.84 5.21
N LEU A 418 -20.91 -0.66 4.65
CA LEU A 418 -21.78 -0.46 3.49
C LEU A 418 -21.25 -1.20 2.27
N LEU A 419 -19.96 -1.04 1.95
CA LEU A 419 -19.33 -1.75 0.85
C LEU A 419 -19.49 -3.27 1.00
N TYR A 420 -19.23 -3.81 2.19
CA TYR A 420 -19.41 -5.24 2.46
C TYR A 420 -20.85 -5.70 2.21
N ARG A 421 -21.86 -4.89 2.58
CA ARG A 421 -23.27 -5.21 2.33
C ARG A 421 -23.63 -5.19 0.85
N GLU A 422 -23.13 -4.22 0.11
CA GLU A 422 -23.38 -4.12 -1.34
C GLU A 422 -22.71 -5.28 -2.08
N LEU A 423 -21.46 -5.61 -1.75
CA LEU A 423 -20.78 -6.79 -2.29
C LEU A 423 -21.51 -8.08 -1.94
N LYS A 424 -21.98 -8.21 -0.69
CA LYS A 424 -22.75 -9.38 -0.27
C LYS A 424 -24.00 -9.56 -1.13
N LYS A 425 -24.77 -8.49 -1.37
CA LYS A 425 -25.99 -8.55 -2.21
C LYS A 425 -25.70 -8.87 -3.68
N ALA A 426 -24.54 -8.45 -4.18
CA ALA A 426 -24.18 -8.60 -5.58
C ALA A 426 -23.54 -9.95 -5.90
N LEU A 427 -22.92 -10.59 -4.90
CA LEU A 427 -22.10 -11.80 -5.08
C LEU A 427 -22.66 -13.05 -4.38
N LEU A 428 -23.62 -12.90 -3.47
CA LEU A 428 -24.33 -13.98 -2.77
C LEU A 428 -25.83 -13.77 -2.91
#